data_AF-A0A6L5Z7F1-F1
#
_entry.id   AF-A0A6L5Z7F1-F1
#
_cell.length_a   1.000
_cell.length_b   1.000
_cell.length_c   1.000
_cell.angle_alpha   90.00
_cell.angle_beta   90.00
_cell.angle_gamma   90.00
#
_symmetry.space_group_name_H-M   'P 1'
#
loop_
_entity.id
_entity.type
_entity.pdbx_description
1 polymer ?
#
loop_
_entity_poly.entity_id
_entity_poly.type
_entity_poly.pdbx_seq_one_letter_code
_entity_poly.pdbx_strand_id
1 'polypeptide(L)'
;MPDAIEIDSEKFAEATRHFREMVAAHSPSRRPFQSFREGVLDTNEGFKLRLREEALSKLNPSSWSEADLGTGLILECAISAIEIEGNNLLSWDGRNGPASTDHRKLVDARGNPSDRLATETLLFRLYKDPDPGEELFDAFVDHFGRIYPLMGYLWFLRDAERFVPLRPEGLQSGIRRAGIDYTLVGRCSWENYAGFIDALHALRPRIAADLSVDDVTLIDAHSFVWVVGYWQPPKSGGSSMGLRLTQTTYAAEKLAERVMKTVSYANGQTVSKTVKEKTTDMTKEELKAHIAELIESSGAQCQITHLPVVLPPNEGDPDMAASIDRIHSDKGYVRGNLQIVCWFVNRWKSDDDPENFRRLIDLVRSRRPDTDAPAGKMAD
;
A
#
# COMPACT_ATOMS: atom_id res chain seq x y z
N MET A 1 -12.07 -39.04 -2.48
CA MET A 1 -11.11 -38.20 -3.21
C MET A 1 -11.96 -37.34 -4.13
N PRO A 2 -11.83 -36.01 -4.14
CA PRO A 2 -12.51 -35.23 -5.17
C PRO A 2 -12.08 -35.78 -6.53
N ASP A 3 -13.02 -35.93 -7.45
CA ASP A 3 -12.75 -36.40 -8.80
C ASP A 3 -11.63 -35.56 -9.41
N ALA A 4 -10.67 -36.20 -10.08
CA ALA A 4 -9.55 -35.50 -10.67
C ALA A 4 -10.09 -34.45 -11.66
N ILE A 5 -9.72 -33.18 -11.47
CA ILE A 5 -10.13 -32.11 -12.36
C ILE A 5 -9.64 -32.41 -13.77
N GLU A 6 -10.57 -32.63 -14.69
CA GLU A 6 -10.27 -32.91 -16.08
C GLU A 6 -9.92 -31.62 -16.81
N ILE A 7 -8.82 -31.66 -17.56
CA ILE A 7 -8.33 -30.53 -18.37
C ILE A 7 -8.31 -30.98 -19.82
N ASP A 8 -9.18 -30.39 -20.64
CA ASP A 8 -9.19 -30.56 -22.08
C ASP A 8 -7.83 -30.13 -22.66
N SER A 9 -7.12 -31.08 -23.25
CA SER A 9 -5.73 -30.89 -23.66
C SER A 9 -5.60 -29.99 -24.90
N GLU A 10 -6.59 -29.99 -25.79
CA GLU A 10 -6.59 -29.14 -26.98
C GLU A 10 -6.86 -27.68 -26.59
N LYS A 11 -7.86 -27.45 -25.74
CA LYS A 11 -8.16 -26.12 -25.19
C LYS A 11 -7.02 -25.58 -24.36
N PHE A 12 -6.39 -26.42 -23.53
CA PHE A 12 -5.23 -26.01 -22.75
C PHE A 12 -4.06 -25.57 -23.66
N ALA A 13 -3.75 -26.34 -24.71
CA ALA A 13 -2.71 -25.96 -25.67
C ALA A 13 -3.04 -24.63 -26.39
N GLU A 14 -4.31 -24.40 -26.73
CA GLU A 14 -4.76 -23.10 -27.27
C GLU A 14 -4.61 -21.96 -26.26
N ALA A 15 -4.99 -22.18 -25.00
CA ALA A 15 -4.82 -21.21 -23.93
C ALA A 15 -3.34 -20.86 -23.72
N THR A 16 -2.43 -21.84 -23.74
CA THR A 16 -0.98 -21.61 -23.66
C THR A 16 -0.46 -20.76 -24.82
N ARG A 17 -0.90 -21.04 -26.06
CA ARG A 17 -0.54 -20.19 -27.23
C ARG A 17 -1.04 -18.76 -27.05
N HIS A 18 -2.31 -18.62 -26.68
CA HIS A 18 -2.91 -17.31 -26.45
C HIS A 18 -2.21 -16.53 -25.34
N PHE A 19 -1.86 -17.20 -24.23
CA PHE A 19 -1.08 -16.59 -23.15
C PHE A 19 0.24 -16.02 -23.66
N ARG A 20 1.01 -16.81 -24.42
CA ARG A 20 2.29 -16.35 -25.00
C ARG A 20 2.11 -15.16 -25.92
N GLU A 21 1.10 -15.20 -26.80
CA GLU A 21 0.76 -14.10 -27.70
C GLU A 21 0.40 -12.84 -26.94
N MET A 22 -0.42 -12.95 -25.89
CA MET A 22 -0.85 -11.82 -25.08
C MET A 22 0.29 -11.19 -24.30
N VAL A 23 1.16 -12.01 -23.69
CA VAL A 23 2.37 -11.55 -23.00
C VAL A 23 3.31 -10.87 -23.98
N ALA A 24 3.54 -11.45 -25.15
CA ALA A 24 4.39 -10.85 -26.17
C ALA A 24 3.79 -9.53 -26.69
N ALA A 25 2.49 -9.47 -26.98
CA ALA A 25 1.84 -8.28 -27.49
C ALA A 25 1.96 -7.07 -26.55
N HIS A 26 1.96 -7.32 -25.23
CA HIS A 26 2.17 -6.29 -24.20
C HIS A 26 3.62 -6.18 -23.72
N SER A 27 4.55 -6.91 -24.32
CA SER A 27 5.97 -6.76 -23.98
C SER A 27 6.66 -5.77 -24.92
N PRO A 28 7.58 -4.91 -24.43
CA PRO A 28 8.36 -4.03 -25.29
C PRO A 28 9.10 -4.85 -26.34
N SER A 29 9.07 -4.38 -27.58
CA SER A 29 9.66 -5.10 -28.72
C SER A 29 9.10 -6.52 -28.93
N ARG A 30 7.91 -6.81 -28.41
CA ARG A 30 7.25 -8.11 -28.49
C ARG A 30 8.09 -9.30 -27.99
N ARG A 31 8.84 -9.07 -26.90
CA ARG A 31 9.65 -10.15 -26.30
C ARG A 31 8.75 -11.33 -25.88
N PRO A 32 9.19 -12.57 -26.11
CA PRO A 32 8.45 -13.75 -25.68
C PRO A 32 8.45 -13.87 -24.16
N PHE A 33 7.48 -14.60 -23.62
CA PHE A 33 7.44 -15.01 -22.22
C PHE A 33 8.71 -15.79 -21.85
N GLN A 34 9.27 -15.51 -20.66
CA GLN A 34 10.41 -16.22 -20.08
C GLN A 34 10.09 -16.75 -18.69
N SER A 35 9.52 -15.91 -17.82
CA SER A 35 9.08 -16.29 -16.49
C SER A 35 7.94 -15.41 -16.00
N PHE A 36 7.24 -15.84 -14.95
CA PHE A 36 6.22 -15.03 -14.26
C PHE A 36 6.82 -13.92 -13.38
N ARG A 37 8.15 -13.94 -13.16
CA ARG A 37 8.87 -12.98 -12.31
C ARG A 37 9.55 -11.88 -13.13
N GLU A 38 9.30 -11.81 -14.43
CA GLU A 38 9.93 -10.85 -15.32
C GLU A 38 8.94 -10.22 -16.31
N GLY A 39 9.41 -9.16 -16.97
CA GLY A 39 8.69 -8.52 -18.07
C GLY A 39 7.33 -7.94 -17.66
N VAL A 40 6.39 -7.98 -18.60
CA VAL A 40 5.06 -7.38 -18.41
C VAL A 40 4.23 -8.08 -17.32
N LEU A 41 4.50 -9.35 -17.04
CA LEU A 41 3.78 -10.09 -16.01
C LEU A 41 4.20 -9.65 -14.60
N ASP A 42 5.49 -9.50 -14.30
CA ASP A 42 5.90 -8.97 -12.98
C ASP A 42 5.37 -7.54 -12.75
N THR A 43 5.34 -6.71 -13.80
CA THR A 43 4.78 -5.36 -13.69
C THR A 43 3.29 -5.37 -13.36
N ASN A 44 2.48 -6.17 -14.08
CA ASN A 44 1.01 -6.12 -13.99
C ASN A 44 0.43 -7.10 -12.97
N GLU A 45 1.04 -8.27 -12.82
CA GLU A 45 0.59 -9.35 -11.94
C GLU A 45 1.40 -9.41 -10.65
N GLY A 46 2.71 -9.12 -10.69
CA GLY A 46 3.58 -9.06 -9.51
C GLY A 46 3.17 -7.96 -8.51
N PHE A 47 2.39 -6.97 -8.95
CA PHE A 47 1.77 -5.99 -8.06
C PHE A 47 0.94 -6.65 -6.94
N LYS A 48 0.30 -7.81 -7.18
CA LYS A 48 -0.54 -8.49 -6.19
C LYS A 48 0.23 -8.85 -4.91
N LEU A 49 1.48 -9.32 -5.06
CA LEU A 49 2.33 -9.68 -3.93
C LEU A 49 2.87 -8.43 -3.21
N ARG A 50 3.28 -7.40 -3.95
CA ARG A 50 3.69 -6.11 -3.36
C ARG A 50 2.55 -5.43 -2.60
N LEU A 51 1.34 -5.44 -3.16
CA LEU A 51 0.13 -4.96 -2.51
C LEU A 51 -0.17 -5.76 -1.24
N ARG A 52 0.00 -7.09 -1.28
CA ARG A 52 -0.19 -7.96 -0.10
C ARG A 52 0.78 -7.61 1.02
N GLU A 53 2.05 -7.36 0.72
CA GLU A 53 3.03 -6.92 1.72
C GLU A 53 2.60 -5.60 2.39
N GLU A 54 2.17 -4.62 1.60
CA GLU A 54 1.64 -3.36 2.13
C GLU A 54 0.38 -3.58 2.96
N ALA A 55 -0.57 -4.38 2.48
CA ALA A 55 -1.80 -4.70 3.19
C ALA A 55 -1.54 -5.40 4.53
N LEU A 56 -0.61 -6.35 4.57
CA LEU A 56 -0.21 -7.02 5.81
C LEU A 56 0.46 -6.07 6.79
N SER A 57 1.22 -5.07 6.32
CA SER A 57 1.81 -4.06 7.19
C SER A 57 0.75 -3.19 7.88
N LYS A 58 -0.37 -2.91 7.20
CA LYS A 58 -1.50 -2.15 7.76
C LYS A 58 -2.41 -3.01 8.62
N LEU A 59 -2.60 -4.26 8.23
CA LEU A 59 -3.44 -5.22 8.95
C LEU A 59 -2.79 -5.62 10.28
N ASN A 60 -1.49 -5.95 10.24
CA ASN A 60 -0.67 -6.39 11.36
C ASN A 60 -1.37 -7.36 12.35
N PRO A 61 -1.86 -8.53 11.87
CA PRO A 61 -2.61 -9.45 12.73
C PRO A 61 -1.76 -10.04 13.88
N SER A 62 -0.43 -9.96 13.79
CA SER A 62 0.47 -10.42 14.84
C SER A 62 0.29 -9.65 16.15
N SER A 63 -0.10 -8.37 16.10
CA SER A 63 -0.28 -7.53 17.28
C SER A 63 -1.64 -7.69 17.97
N TRP A 64 -2.61 -8.34 17.33
CA TRP A 64 -3.97 -8.45 17.88
C TRP A 64 -4.07 -9.44 19.03
N SER A 65 -4.94 -9.11 19.97
CA SER A 65 -5.32 -9.91 21.14
C SER A 65 -6.85 -9.98 21.29
N GLU A 66 -7.35 -10.88 22.13
CA GLU A 66 -8.79 -10.97 22.42
C GLU A 66 -9.35 -9.70 23.05
N ALA A 67 -8.52 -8.91 23.74
CA ALA A 67 -8.91 -7.64 24.34
C ALA A 67 -9.23 -6.55 23.29
N ASP A 68 -8.78 -6.72 22.05
CA ASP A 68 -9.04 -5.79 20.94
C ASP A 68 -10.42 -6.02 20.30
N LEU A 69 -11.11 -7.12 20.61
CA LEU A 69 -12.42 -7.45 20.06
C LEU A 69 -13.49 -6.45 20.52
N GLY A 70 -14.22 -5.88 19.56
CA GLY A 70 -15.27 -4.90 19.79
C GLY A 70 -14.76 -3.47 19.97
N THR A 71 -13.43 -3.25 20.00
CA THR A 71 -12.83 -1.92 20.17
C THR A 71 -12.85 -1.09 18.89
N GLY A 72 -12.88 -1.75 17.72
CA GLY A 72 -12.72 -1.12 16.41
C GLY A 72 -11.28 -1.15 15.87
N LEU A 73 -10.29 -1.56 16.65
CA LEU A 73 -8.89 -1.63 16.19
C LEU A 73 -8.73 -2.59 14.99
N ILE A 74 -9.24 -3.81 15.12
CA ILE A 74 -9.12 -4.86 14.09
C ILE A 74 -9.89 -4.42 12.83
N LEU A 75 -11.05 -3.81 13.02
CA LEU A 75 -11.87 -3.29 11.93
C LEU A 75 -11.13 -2.22 11.14
N GLU A 76 -10.55 -1.23 11.81
CA GLU A 76 -9.81 -0.14 11.15
C GLU A 76 -8.53 -0.65 10.45
N CYS A 77 -7.83 -1.61 11.05
CA CYS A 77 -6.70 -2.30 10.40
C CYS A 77 -7.13 -3.00 9.11
N ALA A 78 -8.25 -3.72 9.12
CA ALA A 78 -8.78 -4.41 7.94
C ALA A 78 -9.23 -3.45 6.84
N ILE A 79 -9.93 -2.37 7.20
CA ILE A 79 -10.33 -1.33 6.22
C ILE A 79 -9.09 -0.66 5.63
N SER A 80 -8.09 -0.32 6.46
CA SER A 80 -6.84 0.28 5.99
C SER A 80 -6.05 -0.64 5.05
N ALA A 81 -6.10 -1.95 5.28
CA ALA A 81 -5.49 -2.95 4.40
C ALA A 81 -6.20 -3.05 3.05
N ILE A 82 -7.51 -2.77 2.98
CA ILE A 82 -8.30 -2.77 1.75
C ILE A 82 -8.12 -1.45 0.98
N GLU A 83 -8.22 -0.32 1.66
CA GLU A 83 -8.23 1.04 1.09
C GLU A 83 -6.81 1.56 0.75
N ILE A 84 -6.02 0.73 0.09
CA ILE A 84 -4.68 1.07 -0.40
C ILE A 84 -4.79 1.71 -1.78
N GLU A 85 -4.14 2.86 -1.98
CA GLU A 85 -4.11 3.55 -3.28
C GLU A 85 -3.55 2.60 -4.38
N GLY A 86 -4.35 2.37 -5.42
CA GLY A 86 -4.00 1.45 -6.50
C GLY A 86 -4.40 -0.02 -6.27
N ASN A 87 -5.02 -0.37 -5.14
CA ASN A 87 -5.59 -1.71 -4.95
C ASN A 87 -6.71 -1.94 -5.98
N ASN A 88 -6.44 -2.81 -6.95
CA ASN A 88 -7.38 -3.22 -8.00
C ASN A 88 -7.94 -4.62 -7.78
N LEU A 89 -7.58 -5.31 -6.69
CA LEU A 89 -8.12 -6.63 -6.35
C LEU A 89 -9.55 -6.54 -5.85
N LEU A 90 -9.95 -5.38 -5.31
CA LEU A 90 -11.29 -5.06 -4.82
C LEU A 90 -11.79 -3.74 -5.38
N SER A 91 -13.10 -3.61 -5.56
CA SER A 91 -13.75 -2.33 -5.84
C SER A 91 -14.00 -1.63 -4.50
N TRP A 92 -13.11 -0.73 -4.08
CA TRP A 92 -13.17 -0.08 -2.75
C TRP A 92 -13.36 1.44 -2.82
N ASP A 93 -13.05 2.07 -3.94
CA ASP A 93 -13.06 3.54 -4.10
C ASP A 93 -14.43 4.14 -4.43
N GLY A 94 -15.47 3.30 -4.55
CA GLY A 94 -16.86 3.76 -4.71
C GLY A 94 -17.14 4.53 -6.00
N ARG A 95 -16.38 4.27 -7.08
CA ARG A 95 -16.56 4.95 -8.39
C ARG A 95 -17.99 4.96 -8.92
N ASN A 96 -18.78 3.92 -8.60
CA ASN A 96 -20.18 3.79 -8.99
C ASN A 96 -21.15 4.08 -7.83
N GLY A 97 -20.69 4.85 -6.83
CA GLY A 97 -21.42 5.20 -5.60
C GLY A 97 -20.96 4.38 -4.38
N PRO A 98 -21.21 4.86 -3.15
CA PRO A 98 -20.78 4.18 -1.93
C PRO A 98 -21.25 2.70 -1.85
N ALA A 99 -22.46 2.41 -2.30
CA ALA A 99 -23.03 1.07 -2.29
C ALA A 99 -22.30 0.05 -3.20
N SER A 100 -21.42 0.51 -4.10
CA SER A 100 -20.67 -0.35 -5.05
C SER A 100 -19.36 -0.90 -4.49
N THR A 101 -19.07 -0.66 -3.20
CA THR A 101 -17.83 -1.08 -2.56
C THR A 101 -17.92 -2.50 -2.02
N ASP A 102 -16.95 -3.36 -2.38
CA ASP A 102 -16.92 -4.77 -1.97
C ASP A 102 -16.82 -4.94 -0.45
N HIS A 103 -16.27 -3.94 0.26
CA HIS A 103 -16.08 -3.95 1.71
C HIS A 103 -17.09 -3.07 2.48
N ARG A 104 -18.22 -2.69 1.85
CA ARG A 104 -19.25 -1.81 2.45
C ARG A 104 -19.64 -2.22 3.88
N LYS A 105 -19.88 -3.50 4.13
CA LYS A 105 -20.26 -3.99 5.47
C LYS A 105 -19.17 -3.81 6.53
N LEU A 106 -17.88 -3.79 6.16
CA LEU A 106 -16.83 -3.40 7.10
C LEU A 106 -16.97 -1.92 7.47
N VAL A 107 -17.18 -1.05 6.47
CA VAL A 107 -17.35 0.39 6.70
C VAL A 107 -18.59 0.66 7.58
N ASP A 108 -19.70 -0.03 7.32
CA ASP A 108 -20.94 0.16 8.06
C ASP A 108 -20.82 -0.33 9.52
N ALA A 109 -20.02 -1.37 9.77
CA ALA A 109 -19.75 -1.89 11.12
C ALA A 109 -19.12 -0.85 12.06
N ARG A 110 -18.51 0.23 11.54
CA ARG A 110 -18.02 1.35 12.37
C ARG A 110 -19.12 1.96 13.24
N GLY A 111 -20.34 2.02 12.72
CA GLY A 111 -21.49 2.67 13.35
C GLY A 111 -22.31 1.79 14.29
N ASN A 112 -22.06 0.47 14.33
CA ASN A 112 -22.84 -0.47 15.12
C ASN A 112 -21.92 -1.35 16.00
N PRO A 113 -21.93 -1.19 17.33
CA PRO A 113 -21.07 -1.97 18.24
C PRO A 113 -21.24 -3.49 18.13
N SER A 114 -22.46 -3.98 17.88
CA SER A 114 -22.73 -5.41 17.73
C SER A 114 -22.12 -5.95 16.42
N ASP A 115 -22.33 -5.22 15.32
CA ASP A 115 -21.77 -5.61 14.01
C ASP A 115 -20.25 -5.48 14.01
N ARG A 116 -19.70 -4.49 14.72
CA ARG A 116 -18.26 -4.32 14.92
C ARG A 116 -17.66 -5.52 15.62
N LEU A 117 -18.21 -5.92 16.77
CA LEU A 117 -17.71 -7.09 17.50
C LEU A 117 -17.80 -8.36 16.65
N ALA A 118 -18.91 -8.59 15.95
CA ALA A 118 -19.07 -9.75 15.07
C ALA A 118 -18.04 -9.74 13.92
N THR A 119 -17.85 -8.59 13.28
CA THR A 119 -16.86 -8.38 12.21
C THR A 119 -15.44 -8.65 12.69
N GLU A 120 -15.06 -8.05 13.82
CA GLU A 120 -13.72 -8.20 14.39
C GLU A 120 -13.46 -9.64 14.85
N THR A 121 -14.47 -10.34 15.36
CA THR A 121 -14.35 -11.75 15.75
C THR A 121 -14.03 -12.63 14.54
N LEU A 122 -14.73 -12.42 13.42
CA LEU A 122 -14.48 -13.16 12.18
C LEU A 122 -13.09 -12.88 11.62
N LEU A 123 -12.69 -11.61 11.58
CA LEU A 123 -11.34 -11.21 11.13
C LEU A 123 -10.26 -11.79 12.06
N PHE A 124 -10.44 -11.71 13.38
CA PHE A 124 -9.49 -12.26 14.34
C PHE A 124 -9.30 -13.76 14.13
N ARG A 125 -10.39 -14.53 14.04
CA ARG A 125 -10.35 -15.97 13.71
C ARG A 125 -9.63 -16.22 12.39
N LEU A 126 -9.93 -15.44 11.35
CA LEU A 126 -9.28 -15.60 10.04
C LEU A 126 -7.76 -15.43 10.09
N TYR A 127 -7.19 -14.68 11.03
CA TYR A 127 -5.74 -14.51 11.10
C TYR A 127 -5.08 -15.22 12.29
N LYS A 128 -5.85 -15.75 13.24
CA LYS A 128 -5.33 -16.44 14.44
C LYS A 128 -5.60 -17.94 14.46
N ASP A 129 -6.71 -18.40 13.88
CA ASP A 129 -7.00 -19.84 13.80
C ASP A 129 -5.98 -20.48 12.86
N PRO A 130 -5.33 -21.61 13.18
CA PRO A 130 -4.28 -22.20 12.33
C PRO A 130 -4.78 -22.72 10.98
N ASP A 131 -6.07 -23.09 10.89
CA ASP A 131 -6.66 -23.64 9.66
C ASP A 131 -8.09 -23.09 9.42
N PRO A 132 -8.25 -22.02 8.61
CA PRO A 132 -9.53 -21.41 8.34
C PRO A 132 -10.20 -22.22 7.24
N GLY A 133 -11.08 -23.13 7.64
CA GLY A 133 -11.80 -23.98 6.71
C GLY A 133 -13.15 -23.42 6.27
N GLU A 134 -13.98 -24.34 5.81
CA GLU A 134 -15.36 -24.14 5.37
C GLU A 134 -16.21 -23.37 6.38
N GLU A 135 -16.19 -23.79 7.66
CA GLU A 135 -17.00 -23.19 8.72
C GLU A 135 -16.78 -21.68 8.83
N LEU A 136 -15.52 -21.24 8.78
CA LEU A 136 -15.21 -19.82 8.89
C LEU A 136 -15.60 -19.07 7.61
N PHE A 137 -15.37 -19.66 6.45
CA PHE A 137 -15.76 -19.04 5.18
C PHE A 137 -17.29 -18.85 5.10
N ASP A 138 -18.07 -19.84 5.52
CA ASP A 138 -19.52 -19.76 5.55
C ASP A 138 -20.00 -18.71 6.55
N ALA A 139 -19.37 -18.61 7.71
CA ALA A 139 -19.65 -17.53 8.67
C ALA A 139 -19.36 -16.13 8.07
N PHE A 140 -18.32 -16.00 7.24
CA PHE A 140 -18.07 -14.78 6.47
C PHE A 140 -19.16 -14.53 5.42
N VAL A 141 -19.65 -15.55 4.72
CA VAL A 141 -20.74 -15.41 3.75
C VAL A 141 -22.04 -14.97 4.44
N ASP A 142 -22.36 -15.53 5.60
CA ASP A 142 -23.55 -15.14 6.37
C ASP A 142 -23.45 -13.69 6.85
N HIS A 143 -22.27 -13.28 7.32
CA HIS A 143 -22.05 -11.94 7.87
C HIS A 143 -21.88 -10.87 6.79
N PHE A 144 -20.98 -11.08 5.82
CA PHE A 144 -20.65 -10.11 4.78
C PHE A 144 -21.50 -10.26 3.51
N GLY A 145 -22.19 -11.38 3.34
CA GLY A 145 -22.88 -11.72 2.10
C GLY A 145 -21.96 -12.40 1.08
N ARG A 146 -22.54 -12.72 -0.08
CA ARG A 146 -21.91 -13.49 -1.16
C ARG A 146 -20.97 -12.63 -2.03
N ILE A 147 -19.87 -12.14 -1.46
CA ILE A 147 -18.92 -11.20 -2.10
C ILE A 147 -17.54 -11.84 -2.32
N TYR A 148 -17.40 -12.67 -3.36
CA TYR A 148 -16.14 -13.33 -3.67
C TYR A 148 -14.88 -12.44 -3.67
N PRO A 149 -14.91 -11.22 -4.24
CA PRO A 149 -13.75 -10.35 -4.20
C PRO A 149 -13.24 -10.15 -2.77
N LEU A 150 -14.12 -9.80 -1.84
CA LEU A 150 -13.78 -9.55 -0.44
C LEU A 150 -13.18 -10.79 0.24
N MET A 151 -13.87 -11.94 0.18
CA MET A 151 -13.37 -13.15 0.84
C MET A 151 -12.08 -13.65 0.20
N GLY A 152 -11.99 -13.70 -1.13
CA GLY A 152 -10.78 -14.12 -1.83
C GLY A 152 -9.59 -13.22 -1.51
N TYR A 153 -9.80 -11.91 -1.36
CA TYR A 153 -8.76 -10.97 -0.96
C TYR A 153 -8.28 -11.23 0.48
N LEU A 154 -9.19 -11.36 1.45
CA LEU A 154 -8.82 -11.57 2.85
C LEU A 154 -8.11 -12.92 3.07
N TRP A 155 -8.57 -14.00 2.41
CA TRP A 155 -7.89 -15.30 2.46
C TRP A 155 -6.52 -15.26 1.78
N PHE A 156 -6.39 -14.56 0.65
CA PHE A 156 -5.10 -14.34 0.00
C PHE A 156 -4.11 -13.55 0.88
N LEU A 157 -4.58 -12.53 1.60
CA LEU A 157 -3.73 -11.80 2.54
C LEU A 157 -3.22 -12.74 3.63
N ARG A 158 -4.08 -13.61 4.16
CA ARG A 158 -3.68 -14.60 5.17
C ARG A 158 -2.57 -15.52 4.67
N ASP A 159 -2.79 -16.20 3.55
CA ASP A 159 -1.83 -17.18 3.02
C ASP A 159 -1.90 -17.22 1.48
N ALA A 160 -0.90 -16.62 0.83
CA ALA A 160 -0.80 -16.55 -0.62
C ALA A 160 -0.34 -17.85 -1.30
N GLU A 161 0.12 -18.85 -0.52
CA GLU A 161 0.46 -20.17 -1.05
C GLU A 161 -0.77 -21.07 -1.12
N ARG A 162 -1.75 -20.84 -0.25
CA ARG A 162 -3.01 -21.60 -0.17
C ARG A 162 -4.19 -20.94 -0.86
N PHE A 163 -4.21 -19.61 -0.93
CA PHE A 163 -5.36 -18.84 -1.38
C PHE A 163 -4.97 -17.81 -2.43
N VAL A 164 -5.95 -17.40 -3.25
CA VAL A 164 -5.76 -16.39 -4.31
C VAL A 164 -6.94 -15.42 -4.36
N PRO A 165 -6.74 -14.17 -4.84
CA PRO A 165 -7.85 -13.25 -5.08
C PRO A 165 -8.86 -13.86 -6.06
N LEU A 166 -10.15 -13.52 -5.91
CA LEU A 166 -11.19 -14.06 -6.78
C LEU A 166 -12.17 -12.98 -7.22
N ARG A 167 -12.01 -12.51 -8.47
CA ARG A 167 -13.04 -11.77 -9.21
C ARG A 167 -13.63 -12.66 -10.32
N PRO A 168 -14.86 -13.18 -10.15
CA PRO A 168 -15.38 -14.25 -11.00
C PRO A 168 -15.38 -13.97 -12.50
N GLU A 169 -15.72 -12.77 -12.96
CA GLU A 169 -15.95 -12.51 -14.40
C GLU A 169 -14.75 -12.83 -15.30
N GLY A 170 -13.58 -12.25 -15.01
CA GLY A 170 -12.36 -12.48 -15.80
C GLY A 170 -11.83 -13.90 -15.64
N LEU A 171 -11.86 -14.44 -14.42
CA LEU A 171 -11.36 -15.78 -14.11
C LEU A 171 -12.25 -16.88 -14.70
N GLN A 172 -13.56 -16.66 -14.80
CA GLN A 172 -14.50 -17.59 -15.41
C GLN A 172 -14.17 -17.83 -16.90
N SER A 173 -13.85 -16.76 -17.62
CA SER A 173 -13.41 -16.82 -19.02
C SER A 173 -12.10 -17.60 -19.12
N GLY A 174 -11.13 -17.27 -18.28
CA GLY A 174 -9.81 -17.91 -18.28
C GLY A 174 -9.87 -19.43 -18.02
N ILE A 175 -10.61 -19.86 -17.00
CA ILE A 175 -10.75 -21.28 -16.63
C ILE A 175 -11.39 -22.09 -17.76
N ARG A 176 -12.47 -21.58 -18.37
CA ARG A 176 -13.12 -22.24 -19.51
C ARG A 176 -12.20 -22.35 -20.71
N ARG A 177 -11.45 -21.28 -21.02
CA ARG A 177 -10.47 -21.26 -22.10
C ARG A 177 -9.30 -22.20 -21.84
N ALA A 178 -8.89 -22.35 -20.58
CA ALA A 178 -7.87 -23.30 -20.16
C ALA A 178 -8.34 -24.77 -20.20
N GLY A 179 -9.58 -25.04 -20.62
CA GLY A 179 -10.10 -26.39 -20.83
C GLY A 179 -10.73 -27.02 -19.59
N ILE A 180 -11.07 -26.23 -18.57
CA ILE A 180 -11.70 -26.72 -17.35
C ILE A 180 -13.18 -26.29 -17.34
N ASP A 181 -14.08 -27.27 -17.22
CA ASP A 181 -15.51 -27.01 -17.06
C ASP A 181 -15.85 -26.73 -15.59
N TYR A 182 -15.63 -25.49 -15.17
CA TYR A 182 -15.90 -25.05 -13.81
C TYR A 182 -16.56 -23.67 -13.79
N THR A 183 -17.61 -23.49 -12.98
CA THR A 183 -18.43 -22.27 -12.97
C THR A 183 -18.27 -21.49 -11.67
N LEU A 184 -17.70 -20.29 -11.74
CA LEU A 184 -17.45 -19.38 -10.61
C LEU A 184 -18.60 -18.40 -10.36
N VAL A 185 -19.24 -17.92 -11.43
CA VAL A 185 -20.22 -16.82 -11.34
C VAL A 185 -21.50 -17.30 -10.64
N GLY A 186 -21.96 -16.52 -9.65
CA GLY A 186 -23.21 -16.78 -8.92
C GLY A 186 -23.12 -17.91 -7.87
N ARG A 187 -21.95 -18.52 -7.66
CA ARG A 187 -21.76 -19.66 -6.76
C ARG A 187 -20.87 -19.32 -5.57
N CYS A 188 -21.13 -18.22 -4.86
CA CYS A 188 -20.31 -17.85 -3.70
C CYS A 188 -20.50 -18.82 -2.52
N SER A 189 -19.53 -19.71 -2.32
CA SER A 189 -19.46 -20.71 -1.23
C SER A 189 -18.01 -21.17 -1.05
N TRP A 190 -17.71 -21.81 0.08
CA TRP A 190 -16.42 -22.45 0.30
C TRP A 190 -16.12 -23.53 -0.73
N GLU A 191 -17.06 -24.47 -0.92
CA GLU A 191 -16.93 -25.57 -1.90
C GLU A 191 -16.49 -25.05 -3.27
N ASN A 192 -17.11 -23.97 -3.73
CA ASN A 192 -16.82 -23.43 -5.03
C ASN A 192 -15.50 -22.62 -5.08
N TYR A 193 -15.07 -22.01 -3.97
CA TYR A 193 -13.75 -21.38 -3.86
C TYR A 193 -12.62 -22.41 -3.78
N ALA A 194 -12.79 -23.45 -2.96
CA ALA A 194 -11.85 -24.55 -2.82
C ALA A 194 -11.69 -25.30 -4.15
N GLY A 195 -12.79 -25.62 -4.84
CA GLY A 195 -12.71 -26.26 -6.16
C GLY A 195 -12.05 -25.39 -7.23
N PHE A 196 -12.13 -24.05 -7.11
CA PHE A 196 -11.36 -23.14 -7.98
C PHE A 196 -9.85 -23.22 -7.68
N ILE A 197 -9.47 -23.25 -6.41
CA ILE A 197 -8.08 -23.43 -5.99
C ILE A 197 -7.55 -24.78 -6.47
N ASP A 198 -8.34 -25.86 -6.35
CA ASP A 198 -8.01 -27.17 -6.89
C ASP A 198 -7.80 -27.12 -8.41
N ALA A 199 -8.64 -26.38 -9.14
CA ALA A 199 -8.50 -26.19 -10.58
C ALA A 199 -7.16 -25.50 -10.93
N LEU A 200 -6.75 -24.50 -10.15
CA LEU A 200 -5.44 -23.86 -10.30
C LEU A 200 -4.31 -24.84 -9.98
N HIS A 201 -4.43 -25.65 -8.93
CA HIS A 201 -3.45 -26.70 -8.62
C HIS A 201 -3.29 -27.70 -9.76
N ALA A 202 -4.39 -28.12 -10.39
CA ALA A 202 -4.37 -29.02 -11.55
C ALA A 202 -3.68 -28.38 -12.77
N LEU A 203 -3.79 -27.05 -12.95
CA LEU A 203 -3.13 -26.32 -14.03
C LEU A 203 -1.62 -26.16 -13.82
N ARG A 204 -1.13 -26.02 -12.58
CA ARG A 204 0.30 -25.78 -12.28
C ARG A 204 1.28 -26.70 -13.02
N PRO A 205 1.16 -28.05 -12.96
CA PRO A 205 2.11 -28.93 -13.66
C PRO A 205 1.98 -28.83 -15.19
N ARG A 206 0.77 -28.56 -15.71
CA ARG A 206 0.54 -28.39 -17.14
C ARG A 206 1.19 -27.10 -17.65
N ILE A 207 1.03 -26.00 -16.91
CA ILE A 207 1.66 -24.71 -17.19
C ILE A 207 3.18 -24.85 -17.15
N ALA A 208 3.72 -25.51 -16.13
CA ALA A 208 5.17 -25.72 -15.97
C ALA A 208 5.76 -26.44 -17.19
N ALA A 209 5.13 -27.55 -17.60
CA ALA A 209 5.56 -28.34 -18.76
C ALA A 209 5.45 -27.53 -20.07
N ASP A 210 4.29 -26.96 -20.35
CA ASP A 210 4.01 -26.28 -21.62
C ASP A 210 4.82 -25.01 -21.79
N LEU A 211 5.01 -24.23 -20.73
CA LEU A 211 5.78 -22.98 -20.74
C LEU A 211 7.27 -23.18 -20.47
N SER A 212 7.70 -24.40 -20.14
CA SER A 212 9.09 -24.75 -19.80
C SER A 212 9.64 -23.88 -18.67
N VAL A 213 8.85 -23.75 -17.60
CA VAL A 213 9.22 -23.02 -16.38
C VAL A 213 9.10 -23.92 -15.17
N ASP A 214 10.07 -23.82 -14.28
CA ASP A 214 10.04 -24.52 -13.01
C ASP A 214 9.20 -23.76 -11.98
N ASP A 215 8.72 -24.47 -10.96
CA ASP A 215 8.11 -23.90 -9.75
C ASP A 215 6.96 -22.90 -9.99
N VAL A 216 5.96 -23.31 -10.78
CA VAL A 216 4.72 -22.54 -10.95
C VAL A 216 3.99 -22.50 -9.61
N THR A 217 3.86 -21.33 -8.99
CA THR A 217 3.13 -21.14 -7.74
C THR A 217 1.61 -21.07 -7.98
N LEU A 218 0.81 -21.05 -6.91
CA LEU A 218 -0.64 -20.91 -7.04
C LEU A 218 -1.03 -19.56 -7.66
N ILE A 219 -0.33 -18.47 -7.27
CA ILE A 219 -0.59 -17.14 -7.84
C ILE A 219 -0.16 -17.06 -9.31
N ASP A 220 0.83 -17.84 -9.75
CA ASP A 220 1.22 -17.92 -11.17
C ASP A 220 0.13 -18.58 -12.01
N ALA A 221 -0.46 -19.68 -11.52
CA ALA A 221 -1.59 -20.32 -12.18
C ALA A 221 -2.81 -19.38 -12.24
N HIS A 222 -3.08 -18.64 -11.17
CA HIS A 222 -4.10 -17.59 -11.17
C HIS A 222 -3.79 -16.52 -12.24
N SER A 223 -2.56 -16.02 -12.32
CA SER A 223 -2.15 -15.02 -13.30
C SER A 223 -2.23 -15.53 -14.74
N PHE A 224 -1.91 -16.80 -14.99
CA PHE A 224 -2.12 -17.44 -16.29
C PHE A 224 -3.59 -17.38 -16.70
N VAL A 225 -4.49 -17.84 -15.82
CA VAL A 225 -5.93 -17.81 -16.05
C VAL A 225 -6.42 -16.37 -16.26
N TRP A 226 -5.93 -15.42 -15.48
CA TRP A 226 -6.29 -14.00 -15.61
C TRP A 226 -5.88 -13.43 -16.97
N VAL A 227 -4.64 -13.68 -17.42
CA VAL A 227 -4.16 -13.23 -18.74
C VAL A 227 -5.00 -13.85 -19.84
N VAL A 228 -5.23 -15.16 -19.79
CA VAL A 228 -6.05 -15.86 -20.79
C VAL A 228 -7.50 -15.37 -20.79
N GLY A 229 -8.08 -15.06 -19.64
CA GLY A 229 -9.48 -14.67 -19.54
C GLY A 229 -9.77 -13.21 -19.85
N TYR A 230 -8.83 -12.32 -19.55
CA TYR A 230 -9.09 -10.89 -19.42
C TYR A 230 -8.23 -9.99 -20.32
N TRP A 231 -6.97 -10.36 -20.61
CA TRP A 231 -6.10 -9.48 -21.39
C TRP A 231 -6.60 -9.36 -22.83
N GLN A 232 -6.63 -8.14 -23.34
CA GLN A 232 -7.03 -7.82 -24.70
C GLN A 232 -5.84 -7.29 -25.48
N PRO A 233 -5.72 -7.55 -26.80
CA PRO A 233 -4.64 -6.98 -27.61
C PRO A 233 -4.57 -5.46 -27.45
N PRO A 234 -3.35 -4.88 -27.35
CA PRO A 234 -3.22 -3.43 -27.28
C PRO A 234 -3.80 -2.80 -28.54
N LYS A 235 -4.61 -1.75 -28.37
CA LYS A 235 -5.17 -1.00 -29.50
C LYS A 235 -4.03 -0.43 -30.33
N SER A 236 -4.13 -0.50 -31.66
CA SER A 236 -3.14 0.04 -32.59
C SER A 236 -2.84 1.51 -32.26
N GLY A 237 -1.64 1.79 -31.75
CA GLY A 237 -1.22 3.15 -31.36
C GLY A 237 -0.86 3.38 -29.89
N GLY A 238 -0.75 2.36 -29.04
CA GLY A 238 -0.11 2.54 -27.73
C GLY A 238 -0.34 1.40 -26.77
N SER A 239 0.68 0.60 -26.51
CA SER A 239 0.78 -0.17 -25.26
C SER A 239 1.80 0.54 -24.37
N SER A 240 1.33 1.31 -23.38
CA SER A 240 2.13 1.73 -22.22
C SER A 240 2.40 0.56 -21.28
N MET A 241 1.67 -0.54 -21.45
CA MET A 241 1.81 -1.76 -20.69
C MET A 241 3.04 -2.49 -21.23
N GLY A 242 4.10 -2.58 -20.43
CA GLY A 242 5.26 -3.41 -20.71
C GLY A 242 6.63 -2.74 -20.56
N LEU A 243 6.74 -1.41 -20.60
CA LEU A 243 8.06 -0.81 -20.34
C LEU A 243 8.49 -1.17 -18.93
N ARG A 244 9.57 -1.96 -18.83
CA ARG A 244 10.36 -2.08 -17.61
C ARG A 244 10.87 -0.67 -17.32
N LEU A 245 10.10 0.07 -16.54
CA LEU A 245 10.55 1.29 -15.93
C LEU A 245 11.70 0.85 -15.02
N THR A 246 12.91 1.30 -15.32
CA THR A 246 14.01 1.18 -14.35
C THR A 246 13.54 1.77 -13.02
N GLN A 247 14.18 1.45 -11.88
CA GLN A 247 13.83 2.05 -10.59
C GLN A 247 13.69 3.59 -10.69
N THR A 248 14.52 4.20 -11.54
CA THR A 248 14.48 5.62 -11.92
C THR A 248 13.21 6.02 -12.67
N THR A 249 12.70 5.20 -13.59
CA THR A 249 11.54 5.53 -14.40
C THR A 249 10.21 5.29 -13.66
N TYR A 250 10.17 4.33 -12.73
CA TYR A 250 9.03 4.13 -11.81
C TYR A 250 8.98 5.26 -10.78
N ALA A 251 10.15 5.64 -10.24
CA ALA A 251 10.26 6.83 -9.41
C ALA A 251 9.86 8.08 -10.20
N ALA A 252 10.28 8.23 -11.46
CA ALA A 252 9.91 9.37 -12.30
C ALA A 252 8.39 9.40 -12.58
N GLU A 253 7.75 8.26 -12.83
CA GLU A 253 6.30 8.19 -13.01
C GLU A 253 5.56 8.54 -11.72
N LYS A 254 5.97 8.00 -10.57
CA LYS A 254 5.37 8.33 -9.27
C LYS A 254 5.61 9.78 -8.84
N LEU A 255 6.78 10.34 -9.17
CA LEU A 255 7.07 11.75 -8.96
C LEU A 255 6.26 12.62 -9.92
N ALA A 256 6.11 12.23 -11.20
CA ALA A 256 5.29 12.94 -12.17
C ALA A 256 3.80 12.89 -11.81
N GLU A 257 3.28 11.77 -11.33
CA GLU A 257 1.92 11.64 -10.80
C GLU A 257 1.73 12.57 -9.58
N ARG A 258 2.68 12.61 -8.64
CA ARG A 258 2.64 13.54 -7.50
C ARG A 258 2.68 15.00 -7.93
N VAL A 259 3.48 15.34 -8.94
CA VAL A 259 3.54 16.69 -9.52
C VAL A 259 2.22 17.02 -10.21
N MET A 260 1.69 16.15 -11.07
CA MET A 260 0.41 16.36 -11.75
C MET A 260 -0.76 16.44 -10.76
N LYS A 261 -0.73 15.66 -9.68
CA LYS A 261 -1.67 15.75 -8.55
C LYS A 261 -1.53 17.12 -7.88
N THR A 262 -0.32 17.54 -7.50
CA THR A 262 -0.04 18.86 -6.91
C THR A 262 -0.50 20.00 -7.83
N VAL A 263 -0.25 19.91 -9.13
CA VAL A 263 -0.67 20.88 -10.15
C VAL A 263 -2.19 20.90 -10.31
N SER A 264 -2.84 19.73 -10.30
CA SER A 264 -4.31 19.64 -10.38
C SER A 264 -5.01 20.25 -9.16
N TYR A 265 -4.34 20.25 -8.00
CA TYR A 265 -4.79 20.93 -6.78
C TYR A 265 -4.29 22.38 -6.68
N ALA A 266 -3.32 22.81 -7.49
CA ALA A 266 -2.78 24.17 -7.54
C ALA A 266 -3.65 25.09 -8.42
N ASN A 267 -4.95 25.14 -8.14
CA ASN A 267 -5.93 25.99 -8.83
C ASN A 267 -5.93 27.46 -8.36
N GLY A 268 -4.86 27.91 -7.69
CA GLY A 268 -4.73 29.27 -7.16
C GLY A 268 -5.65 29.59 -5.98
N GLN A 269 -6.31 28.59 -5.37
CA GLN A 269 -7.18 28.82 -4.23
C GLN A 269 -6.39 29.17 -2.97
N THR A 270 -6.81 30.24 -2.29
CA THR A 270 -6.33 30.57 -0.95
C THR A 270 -6.90 29.56 0.04
N VAL A 271 -6.07 28.64 0.50
CA VAL A 271 -6.44 27.65 1.51
C VAL A 271 -6.56 28.34 2.87
N SER A 272 -7.73 28.27 3.50
CA SER A 272 -7.89 28.70 4.89
C SER A 272 -7.13 27.74 5.80
N LYS A 273 -6.06 28.23 6.43
CA LYS A 273 -5.29 27.45 7.40
C LYS A 273 -6.12 27.29 8.67
N THR A 274 -6.42 26.06 9.06
CA THR A 274 -6.92 25.79 10.41
C THR A 274 -5.81 26.14 11.39
N VAL A 275 -5.97 27.27 12.09
CA VAL A 275 -5.07 27.66 13.17
C VAL A 275 -5.40 26.76 14.35
N LYS A 276 -4.51 25.80 14.66
CA LYS A 276 -4.60 25.00 15.88
C LYS A 276 -4.69 25.97 17.07
N GLU A 277 -5.60 25.70 18.01
CA GLU A 277 -5.70 26.49 19.23
C GLU A 277 -4.37 26.36 19.99
N LYS A 278 -3.68 27.49 20.17
CA LYS A 278 -2.39 27.57 20.86
C LYS A 278 -2.64 28.18 22.22
N THR A 279 -2.88 27.33 23.21
CA THR A 279 -3.07 27.76 24.60
C THR A 279 -1.72 27.93 25.31
N THR A 280 -1.70 28.80 26.31
CA THR A 280 -0.60 28.98 27.26
C THR A 280 -1.18 28.93 28.67
N ASP A 281 -0.50 28.27 29.59
CA ASP A 281 -0.82 28.23 31.02
C ASP A 281 -0.12 29.35 31.81
N MET A 282 0.70 30.16 31.13
CA MET A 282 1.49 31.25 31.70
C MET A 282 0.94 32.62 31.31
N THR A 283 0.97 33.55 32.27
CA THR A 283 0.90 34.99 32.00
C THR A 283 2.13 35.46 31.21
N LYS A 284 2.08 36.68 30.67
CA LYS A 284 3.19 37.24 29.89
C LYS A 284 4.46 37.40 30.74
N GLU A 285 4.31 37.79 32.00
CA GLU A 285 5.39 37.98 32.96
C GLU A 285 6.04 36.63 33.32
N GLU A 286 5.22 35.60 33.54
CA GLU A 286 5.69 34.24 33.81
C GLU A 286 6.38 33.61 32.58
N LEU A 287 5.83 33.82 31.39
CA LEU A 287 6.42 33.34 30.14
C LEU A 287 7.77 34.02 29.88
N LYS A 288 7.89 35.33 30.14
CA LYS A 288 9.16 36.05 30.04
C LYS A 288 10.21 35.50 31.00
N ALA A 289 9.83 35.25 32.26
CA ALA A 289 10.73 34.65 33.25
C ALA A 289 11.17 33.24 32.82
N HIS A 290 10.23 32.41 32.35
CA HIS A 290 10.53 31.07 31.89
C HIS A 290 11.44 31.05 30.64
N ILE A 291 11.22 31.95 29.68
CA ILE A 291 12.10 32.08 28.52
C ILE A 291 13.51 32.54 28.93
N ALA A 292 13.64 33.45 29.90
CA ALA A 292 14.95 33.85 30.42
C ALA A 292 15.70 32.66 31.05
N GLU A 293 15.02 31.86 31.87
CA GLU A 293 15.57 30.61 32.43
C GLU A 293 16.01 29.63 31.33
N LEU A 294 15.23 29.50 30.25
CA LEU A 294 15.59 28.65 29.11
C LEU A 294 16.83 29.17 28.36
N ILE A 295 16.97 30.50 28.20
CA ILE A 295 18.16 31.11 27.59
C ILE A 295 19.39 30.84 28.46
N GLU A 296 19.28 31.06 29.76
CA GLU A 296 20.38 30.89 30.70
C GLU A 296 20.81 29.42 30.82
N SER A 297 19.85 28.50 30.99
CA SER A 297 20.13 27.07 31.13
C SER A 297 20.65 26.42 29.84
N SER A 298 20.28 26.95 28.67
CA SER A 298 20.82 26.51 27.37
C SER A 298 22.16 27.15 27.01
N GLY A 299 22.61 28.17 27.74
CA GLY A 299 23.79 28.94 27.36
C GLY A 299 23.65 29.65 26.01
N ALA A 300 22.43 30.07 25.65
CA ALA A 300 22.10 30.64 24.34
C ALA A 300 22.47 29.71 23.16
N GLN A 301 22.23 28.41 23.32
CA GLN A 301 22.38 27.41 22.27
C GLN A 301 21.04 26.80 21.87
N CYS A 302 20.93 26.45 20.59
CA CYS A 302 19.79 25.71 20.05
C CYS A 302 19.74 24.32 20.68
N GLN A 303 18.62 23.94 21.28
CA GLN A 303 18.47 22.65 21.95
C GLN A 303 18.49 21.44 20.99
N ILE A 304 18.27 21.69 19.70
CA ILE A 304 18.28 20.64 18.69
C ILE A 304 19.68 20.46 18.09
N THR A 305 20.32 21.54 17.66
CA THR A 305 21.58 21.46 16.89
C THR A 305 22.81 21.87 17.69
N HIS A 306 22.62 22.41 18.90
CA HIS A 306 23.65 23.02 19.75
C HIS A 306 24.40 24.20 19.11
N LEU A 307 23.88 24.74 17.99
CA LEU A 307 24.39 25.95 17.38
C LEU A 307 24.07 27.17 18.26
N PRO A 308 24.93 28.20 18.27
CA PRO A 308 24.64 29.44 18.98
C PRO A 308 23.39 30.10 18.38
N VAL A 309 22.51 30.63 19.22
CA VAL A 309 21.37 31.45 18.77
C VAL A 309 21.70 32.94 18.89
N VAL A 310 21.19 33.74 17.95
CA VAL A 310 21.28 35.20 18.01
C VAL A 310 20.10 35.75 18.82
N LEU A 311 20.39 36.32 19.99
CA LEU A 311 19.41 36.95 20.87
C LEU A 311 19.24 38.44 20.52
N PRO A 312 18.01 38.98 20.43
CA PRO A 312 17.79 40.42 20.31
C PRO A 312 18.39 41.20 21.49
N PRO A 313 18.91 42.43 21.29
CA PRO A 313 18.91 43.22 20.07
C PRO A 313 20.11 42.96 19.15
N ASN A 314 20.92 41.92 19.41
CA ASN A 314 22.10 41.66 18.59
C ASN A 314 21.71 41.35 17.15
N GLU A 315 22.38 42.00 16.20
CA GLU A 315 22.22 41.73 14.77
C GLU A 315 23.11 40.56 14.36
N GLY A 316 22.62 39.74 13.44
CA GLY A 316 23.31 38.53 12.97
C GLY A 316 22.53 37.87 11.84
N ASP A 317 22.90 36.63 11.49
CA ASP A 317 22.17 35.86 10.48
C ASP A 317 20.70 35.66 10.91
N PRO A 318 19.70 36.14 10.14
CA PRO A 318 18.29 35.99 10.47
C PRO A 318 17.85 34.53 10.66
N ASP A 319 18.49 33.57 9.96
CA ASP A 319 18.19 32.15 10.12
C ASP A 319 18.69 31.61 11.48
N MET A 320 19.68 32.27 12.09
CA MET A 320 20.25 31.94 13.41
C MET A 320 19.55 32.66 14.57
N ALA A 321 18.55 33.50 14.29
CA ALA A 321 17.78 34.20 15.31
C ALA A 321 17.11 33.23 16.30
N ALA A 322 17.05 33.61 17.57
CA ALA A 322 16.40 32.80 18.60
C ALA A 322 14.90 32.67 18.33
N SER A 323 14.41 31.43 18.39
CA SER A 323 13.01 31.07 18.21
C SER A 323 12.56 30.16 19.33
N ILE A 324 11.31 30.32 19.77
CA ILE A 324 10.67 29.42 20.74
C ILE A 324 9.95 28.31 19.98
N ASP A 325 10.38 27.07 20.21
CA ASP A 325 9.78 25.86 19.66
C ASP A 325 9.10 25.04 20.76
N ARG A 326 8.14 24.21 20.36
CA ARG A 326 7.47 23.26 21.23
C ARG A 326 8.14 21.91 21.11
N ILE A 327 8.52 21.31 22.25
CA ILE A 327 9.12 19.98 22.28
C ILE A 327 8.16 18.95 21.68
N HIS A 328 6.89 19.02 22.09
CA HIS A 328 5.79 18.25 21.51
C HIS A 328 4.81 19.18 20.80
N SER A 329 4.63 18.96 19.49
CA SER A 329 3.90 19.85 18.59
C SER A 329 2.37 19.76 18.71
N ASP A 330 1.87 18.72 19.38
CA ASP A 330 0.48 18.47 19.76
C ASP A 330 0.05 19.23 21.04
N LYS A 331 1.01 19.66 21.87
CA LYS A 331 0.78 20.46 23.09
C LYS A 331 0.88 21.97 22.83
N GLY A 332 0.35 22.75 23.77
CA GLY A 332 0.40 24.23 23.77
C GLY A 332 1.76 24.81 24.17
N TYR A 333 1.81 26.13 24.33
CA TYR A 333 2.98 26.84 24.87
C TYR A 333 2.93 26.80 26.40
N VAL A 334 3.12 25.61 26.95
CA VAL A 334 2.99 25.34 28.39
C VAL A 334 4.35 25.08 29.02
N ARG A 335 4.45 25.24 30.35
CA ARG A 335 5.68 24.97 31.09
C ARG A 335 6.17 23.55 30.83
N GLY A 336 7.48 23.42 30.59
CA GLY A 336 8.11 22.13 30.28
C GLY A 336 7.90 21.61 28.85
N ASN A 337 7.16 22.32 28.00
CA ASN A 337 7.02 22.00 26.58
C ASN A 337 7.71 23.01 25.66
N LEU A 338 8.51 23.93 26.20
CA LEU A 338 9.19 24.98 25.43
C LEU A 338 10.70 24.72 25.37
N GLN A 339 11.29 25.04 24.22
CA GLN A 339 12.74 25.00 24.02
C GLN A 339 13.17 26.14 23.09
N ILE A 340 14.45 26.52 23.21
CA ILE A 340 15.05 27.55 22.36
C ILE A 340 15.80 26.89 21.22
N VAL A 341 15.53 27.36 20.02
CA VAL A 341 16.15 26.85 18.79
C VAL A 341 16.51 28.01 17.86
N CYS A 342 17.37 27.75 16.87
CA CYS A 342 17.56 28.68 15.75
C CYS A 342 16.27 28.76 14.91
N TRP A 343 16.00 29.92 14.32
CA TRP A 343 14.83 30.14 13.47
C TRP A 343 14.74 29.15 12.31
N PHE A 344 15.86 28.89 11.62
CA PHE A 344 15.87 27.93 10.52
C PHE A 344 15.52 26.51 10.98
N VAL A 345 15.96 26.12 12.19
CA VAL A 345 15.68 24.80 12.76
C VAL A 345 14.20 24.63 13.02
N ASN A 346 13.55 25.64 13.65
CA ASN A 346 12.10 25.61 13.87
C ASN A 346 11.33 25.51 12.55
N ARG A 347 11.75 26.28 11.54
CA ARG A 347 11.14 26.30 10.21
C ARG A 347 11.30 24.99 9.44
N TRP A 348 12.48 24.37 9.50
CA TRP A 348 12.79 23.15 8.75
C TRP A 348 12.24 21.90 9.42
N LYS A 349 12.30 21.83 10.75
CA LYS A 349 11.70 20.74 11.52
C LYS A 349 10.18 20.78 11.41
N SER A 350 9.55 21.95 11.48
CA SER A 350 8.09 22.08 11.50
C SER A 350 7.46 21.18 12.59
N ASP A 351 6.68 20.18 12.20
CA ASP A 351 6.01 19.20 13.07
C ASP A 351 6.72 17.85 13.14
N ASP A 352 7.85 17.69 12.45
CA ASP A 352 8.70 16.50 12.49
C ASP A 352 9.41 16.34 13.85
N ASP A 353 9.89 15.14 14.13
CA ASP A 353 10.55 14.78 15.38
C ASP A 353 12.03 15.28 15.43
N PRO A 354 12.53 15.81 16.56
CA PRO A 354 13.91 16.28 16.69
C PRO A 354 14.99 15.24 16.37
N GLU A 355 14.78 13.95 16.65
CA GLU A 355 15.74 12.89 16.35
C GLU A 355 15.82 12.65 14.85
N ASN A 356 14.67 12.59 14.17
CA ASN A 356 14.62 12.43 12.72
C ASN A 356 15.27 13.63 12.00
N PHE A 357 15.02 14.85 12.49
CA PHE A 357 15.67 16.06 11.96
C PHE A 357 17.20 15.99 12.07
N ARG A 358 17.75 15.64 13.24
CA ARG A 358 19.21 15.50 13.43
C ARG A 358 19.80 14.45 12.51
N ARG A 359 19.15 13.28 12.41
CA ARG A 359 19.55 12.19 11.51
C ARG A 359 19.67 12.67 10.05
N LEU A 360 18.72 13.47 9.57
CA LEU A 360 18.74 14.02 8.21
C LEU A 360 19.88 15.04 8.01
N ILE A 361 20.14 15.89 9.01
CA ILE A 361 21.28 16.84 8.96
C ILE A 361 22.62 16.10 8.90
N ASP A 362 22.79 15.04 9.67
CA ASP A 362 24.03 14.24 9.65
C ASP A 362 24.21 13.51 8.31
N LEU A 363 23.11 13.06 7.69
CA LEU A 363 23.13 12.50 6.34
C LEU A 363 23.58 13.52 5.28
N VAL A 364 23.17 14.78 5.41
CA VAL A 364 23.64 15.87 4.53
C VAL A 364 25.12 16.17 4.77
N ARG A 365 25.55 16.25 6.04
CA ARG A 365 26.97 16.54 6.39
C ARG A 365 27.93 15.44 5.96
N SER A 366 27.51 14.18 6.00
CA SER A 366 28.30 13.02 5.60
C SER A 366 28.43 12.86 4.07
N ARG A 367 27.62 13.56 3.28
CA ARG A 367 27.61 13.48 1.81
C ARG A 367 28.21 14.69 1.12
N ARG A 368 29.24 15.33 1.71
CA ARG A 368 29.96 16.42 1.03
C ARG A 368 30.36 15.97 -0.38
N PRO A 369 29.87 16.61 -1.44
CA PRO A 369 30.38 16.35 -2.77
C PRO A 369 31.85 16.80 -2.79
N ASP A 370 32.75 15.95 -3.29
CA ASP A 370 34.12 16.37 -3.61
C ASP A 370 34.03 17.52 -4.61
N THR A 371 34.39 18.73 -4.18
CA THR A 371 34.40 19.93 -5.02
C THR A 371 35.59 19.98 -5.99
N ASP A 372 36.40 18.92 -6.07
CA ASP A 372 37.62 18.86 -6.90
C ASP A 372 37.54 17.84 -8.06
N ALA A 373 36.37 17.63 -8.65
CA ALA A 373 36.30 16.95 -9.95
C ALA A 373 36.66 17.95 -11.07
N PRO A 374 37.77 17.77 -11.81
CA PRO A 374 38.17 18.70 -12.86
C PRO A 374 37.11 18.70 -13.97
N ALA A 375 36.69 19.90 -14.39
CA ALA A 375 35.80 20.11 -15.52
C ALA A 375 36.35 19.39 -16.76
N GLY A 376 35.71 18.28 -17.12
CA GLY A 376 36.01 17.53 -18.33
C GLY A 376 35.86 18.44 -19.54
N LYS A 377 36.94 18.53 -20.31
CA LYS A 377 37.02 19.23 -21.60
C LYS A 377 35.80 18.86 -22.46
N MET A 378 35.04 19.87 -22.86
CA MET A 378 34.20 19.77 -24.05
C MET A 378 35.13 19.57 -25.25
N ALA A 379 34.99 18.43 -25.92
CA ALA A 379 35.61 18.21 -27.21
C ALA A 379 34.72 18.87 -28.28
N ASP A 380 35.40 19.55 -29.20
CA ASP A 380 34.88 20.24 -30.40
C ASP A 380 34.00 19.36 -31.30
#